data_AF-A0A354MSM5-F1
#
_entry.id   AF-A0A354MSM5-F1
#
_cell.length_a   1.000
_cell.length_b   1.000
_cell.length_c   1.000
_cell.angle_alpha   90.00
_cell.angle_beta   90.00
_cell.angle_gamma   90.00
#
_symmetry.space_group_name_H-M   'P 1'
#
loop_
_entity.id
_entity.type
_entity.pdbx_description
1 polymer ?
#
loop_
_entity_poly.entity_id
_entity_poly.type
_entity_poly.pdbx_seq_one_letter_code
_entity_poly.pdbx_strand_id
1 'polypeptide(L)'
;MSQKEGICMTKVKKGLCVLAIMGMLAILAGTVGRQPIYNLYREIEYQQGTPTAAEREVHAYAEKHKIPYGSYPKDLIALLEINPETRDFVLNYPTRQEIPVDLSGYSRESVPLFLQWDPMWGYEPYGSGCIGQTGCGPTCLAMAGYYLTGEERFNPKDVAAFSAQNGYYASGYGSSWTLISEGGGKLGLKVQELPLVKGKMTKAVEAGHPVILALGQGDFTSSGHYIVLTGWDGEAFRVNDPNSRVRSERLWTYEELESQIRNIWELSV
;
A
#
# COMPACT_ATOMS: atom_id res chain seq x y z
N MET A 1 -25.51 27.96 28.76
CA MET A 1 -26.09 27.97 27.39
C MET A 1 -25.24 28.74 26.37
N SER A 2 -24.51 29.80 26.75
CA SER A 2 -23.71 30.65 25.85
C SER A 2 -22.55 29.97 25.08
N GLN A 3 -21.83 28.99 25.67
CA GLN A 3 -20.62 28.43 25.02
C GLN A 3 -20.92 27.46 23.86
N LYS A 4 -22.05 26.73 23.91
CA LYS A 4 -22.47 25.80 22.83
C LYS A 4 -23.00 26.53 21.60
N GLU A 5 -23.66 27.68 21.79
CA GLU A 5 -24.18 28.52 20.71
C GLU A 5 -23.05 29.21 19.92
N GLY A 6 -22.02 29.71 20.62
CA GLY A 6 -20.84 30.31 19.98
C GLY A 6 -20.05 29.32 19.11
N ILE A 7 -19.89 28.07 19.56
CA ILE A 7 -19.23 27.01 18.79
C ILE A 7 -20.08 26.60 17.56
N CYS A 8 -21.40 26.51 17.72
CA CYS A 8 -22.33 26.20 16.64
C CYS A 8 -22.31 27.29 15.54
N MET A 9 -22.41 28.57 15.92
CA MET A 9 -22.37 29.68 14.96
C MET A 9 -21.03 29.80 14.24
N THR A 10 -19.91 29.47 14.90
CA THR A 10 -18.58 29.49 14.29
C THR A 10 -18.41 28.37 13.26
N LYS A 11 -18.93 27.17 13.54
CA LYS A 11 -18.98 26.06 12.57
C LYS A 11 -19.89 26.36 11.38
N VAL A 12 -21.05 26.98 11.61
CA VAL A 12 -21.99 27.36 10.55
C VAL A 12 -21.40 28.44 9.64
N LYS A 13 -20.71 29.44 10.19
CA LYS A 13 -20.01 30.48 9.40
C LYS A 13 -18.86 29.91 8.55
N LYS A 14 -18.06 29.00 9.11
CA LYS A 14 -17.04 28.27 8.34
C LYS A 14 -17.68 27.47 7.19
N GLY A 15 -18.77 26.75 7.46
CA GLY A 15 -19.50 25.97 6.44
C GLY A 15 -20.07 26.80 5.29
N LEU A 16 -20.65 27.98 5.59
CA LEU A 16 -21.17 28.90 4.56
C LEU A 16 -20.05 29.49 3.69
N CYS A 17 -18.91 29.85 4.29
CA CYS A 17 -17.74 30.36 3.54
C CYS A 17 -17.18 29.32 2.57
N VAL A 18 -17.09 28.05 2.98
CA VAL A 18 -16.59 26.97 2.11
C VAL A 18 -17.48 26.78 0.88
N LEU A 19 -18.82 26.81 1.04
CA LEU A 19 -19.76 26.65 -0.07
C LEU A 19 -19.68 27.80 -1.10
N ALA A 20 -19.51 29.04 -0.63
CA ALA A 20 -19.34 30.19 -1.52
C ALA A 20 -18.00 30.14 -2.29
N ILE A 21 -16.93 29.70 -1.64
CA ILE A 21 -15.62 29.48 -2.26
C ILE A 21 -15.71 28.38 -3.32
N MET A 22 -16.38 27.27 -3.03
CA MET A 22 -16.59 26.16 -3.97
C MET A 22 -17.32 26.60 -5.25
N GLY A 23 -18.35 27.43 -5.12
CA GLY A 23 -19.08 27.99 -6.27
C GLY A 23 -18.21 28.88 -7.15
N MET A 24 -17.35 29.72 -6.55
CA MET A 24 -16.41 30.57 -7.30
C MET A 24 -15.30 29.76 -7.99
N LEU A 25 -14.75 28.75 -7.32
CA LEU A 25 -13.72 27.87 -7.87
C LEU A 25 -14.23 27.08 -9.09
N ALA A 26 -15.48 26.62 -9.07
CA ALA A 26 -16.10 25.93 -10.21
C ALA A 26 -16.21 26.82 -11.46
N ILE A 27 -16.51 28.11 -11.29
CA ILE A 27 -16.58 29.09 -12.39
C ILE A 27 -15.17 29.38 -12.93
N LEU A 28 -14.19 29.58 -12.05
CA LEU A 28 -12.79 29.83 -12.41
C LEU A 28 -12.09 28.64 -13.09
N ALA A 29 -12.54 27.40 -12.85
CA ALA A 29 -11.99 26.21 -13.51
C ALA A 29 -12.19 26.24 -15.04
N GLY A 30 -13.25 26.90 -15.53
CA GLY A 30 -13.49 27.09 -16.95
C GLY A 30 -12.50 28.04 -17.62
N THR A 31 -11.83 28.91 -16.85
CA THR A 31 -10.92 29.96 -17.36
C THR A 31 -9.45 29.72 -17.05
N VAL A 32 -9.13 29.18 -15.86
CA VAL A 32 -7.75 28.99 -15.36
C VAL A 32 -7.31 27.51 -15.44
N GLY A 33 -8.24 26.61 -15.75
CA GLY A 33 -8.01 25.16 -15.78
C GLY A 33 -8.25 24.48 -14.43
N ARG A 34 -8.46 23.16 -14.47
CA ARG A 34 -8.91 22.39 -13.29
C ARG A 34 -7.83 22.21 -12.23
N GLN A 35 -6.56 22.05 -12.62
CA GLN A 35 -5.46 21.74 -11.68
C GLN A 35 -5.10 22.91 -10.74
N PRO A 36 -4.92 24.17 -11.22
CA PRO A 36 -4.64 25.29 -10.33
C PRO A 36 -5.79 25.54 -9.33
N ILE A 37 -7.03 25.33 -9.77
CA ILE A 37 -8.22 25.45 -8.92
C ILE A 37 -8.28 24.35 -7.86
N TYR A 38 -7.95 23.11 -8.22
CA TYR A 38 -7.86 22.01 -7.26
C TYR A 38 -6.77 22.27 -6.21
N ASN A 39 -5.62 22.80 -6.63
CA ASN A 39 -4.54 23.17 -5.70
C ASN A 39 -4.98 24.25 -4.71
N LEU A 40 -5.68 25.29 -5.19
CA LEU A 40 -6.23 26.33 -4.32
C LEU A 40 -7.32 25.78 -3.38
N TYR A 41 -8.18 24.89 -3.87
CA TYR A 41 -9.17 24.20 -3.04
C TYR A 41 -8.48 23.43 -1.89
N ARG A 42 -7.45 22.64 -2.21
CA ARG A 42 -6.70 21.84 -1.22
C ARG A 42 -6.01 22.70 -0.18
N GLU A 43 -5.48 23.85 -0.59
CA GLU A 43 -4.89 24.83 0.33
C GLU A 43 -5.94 25.41 1.29
N ILE A 44 -7.10 25.84 0.77
CA ILE A 44 -8.19 26.38 1.60
C ILE A 44 -8.72 25.31 2.56
N GLU A 45 -8.88 24.07 2.09
CA GLU A 45 -9.30 22.92 2.90
C GLU A 45 -8.33 22.70 4.08
N TYR A 46 -7.03 22.73 3.82
CA TYR A 46 -5.98 22.62 4.85
C TYR A 46 -6.07 23.76 5.89
N GLN A 47 -6.15 25.01 5.45
CA GLN A 47 -6.17 26.18 6.35
C GLN A 47 -7.45 26.26 7.22
N GLN A 48 -8.59 25.77 6.70
CA GLN A 48 -9.87 25.83 7.43
C GLN A 48 -10.07 24.64 8.39
N GLY A 49 -9.39 23.53 8.11
CA GLY A 49 -9.49 22.26 8.84
C GLY A 49 -8.60 22.17 10.08
N THR A 50 -8.51 20.96 10.62
CA THR A 50 -7.54 20.59 11.66
C THR A 50 -6.62 19.53 11.06
N PRO A 51 -5.45 19.91 10.52
CA PRO A 51 -4.63 18.97 9.76
C PRO A 51 -4.05 17.86 10.66
N THR A 52 -3.85 16.67 10.09
CA THR A 52 -3.13 15.57 10.77
C THR A 52 -1.63 15.85 10.89
N ALA A 53 -0.88 14.94 11.52
CA ALA A 53 0.59 15.04 11.54
C ALA A 53 1.17 14.91 10.12
N ALA A 54 0.72 13.90 9.35
CA ALA A 54 1.14 13.72 7.97
C ALA A 54 0.78 14.92 7.09
N GLU A 55 -0.44 15.48 7.22
CA GLU A 55 -0.84 16.67 6.44
C GLU A 55 0.07 17.87 6.72
N ARG A 56 0.40 18.14 7.99
CA ARG A 56 1.33 19.23 8.35
C ARG A 56 2.72 19.00 7.77
N GLU A 57 3.22 17.77 7.83
CA GLU A 57 4.53 17.43 7.29
C GLU A 57 4.60 17.59 5.77
N VAL A 58 3.61 17.05 5.06
CA VAL A 58 3.51 17.19 3.59
C VAL A 58 3.37 18.65 3.20
N HIS A 59 2.53 19.42 3.91
CA HIS A 59 2.35 20.85 3.66
C HIS A 59 3.65 21.64 3.87
N ALA A 60 4.35 21.43 4.98
CA ALA A 60 5.64 22.07 5.25
C ALA A 60 6.72 21.71 4.22
N TYR A 61 6.76 20.44 3.78
CA TYR A 61 7.66 20.03 2.71
C TYR A 61 7.30 20.70 1.38
N ALA A 62 6.01 20.73 1.04
CA ALA A 62 5.50 21.34 -0.19
C ALA A 62 5.84 22.84 -0.25
N GLU A 63 5.62 23.58 0.84
CA GLU A 63 6.01 25.00 0.97
C GLU A 63 7.51 25.18 0.75
N LYS A 64 8.34 24.39 1.46
CA LYS A 64 9.82 24.46 1.36
C LYS A 64 10.32 24.23 -0.07
N HIS A 65 9.67 23.34 -0.83
CA HIS A 65 10.08 22.96 -2.18
C HIS A 65 9.28 23.67 -3.28
N LYS A 66 8.41 24.63 -2.92
CA LYS A 66 7.53 25.36 -3.84
C LYS A 66 6.64 24.45 -4.69
N ILE A 67 6.20 23.35 -4.09
CA ILE A 67 5.26 22.40 -4.69
C ILE A 67 3.86 22.78 -4.19
N PRO A 68 2.83 22.86 -5.05
CA PRO A 68 1.47 23.08 -4.57
C PRO A 68 1.02 21.90 -3.69
N TYR A 69 0.50 22.16 -2.49
CA TYR A 69 0.02 21.11 -1.56
C TYR A 69 -1.02 20.18 -2.21
N GLY A 70 -1.89 20.71 -3.08
CA GLY A 70 -2.84 19.91 -3.85
C GLY A 70 -2.24 18.93 -4.86
N SER A 71 -0.93 18.96 -5.10
CA SER A 71 -0.23 17.97 -5.93
C SER A 71 -0.05 16.62 -5.22
N TYR A 72 -0.27 16.57 -3.91
CA TYR A 72 -0.23 15.35 -3.11
C TYR A 72 -1.63 14.74 -2.99
N PRO A 73 -1.87 13.54 -3.55
CA PRO A 73 -3.13 12.81 -3.38
C PRO A 73 -3.45 12.58 -1.91
N LYS A 74 -4.71 12.79 -1.52
CA LYS A 74 -5.19 12.58 -0.14
C LYS A 74 -4.83 11.19 0.39
N ASP A 75 -5.00 10.17 -0.43
CA ASP A 75 -4.76 8.78 -0.05
C ASP A 75 -3.27 8.47 0.18
N LEU A 76 -2.35 9.24 -0.41
CA LEU A 76 -0.92 9.12 -0.12
C LEU A 76 -0.54 9.81 1.20
N ILE A 77 -1.18 10.94 1.51
CA ILE A 77 -1.00 11.56 2.82
C ILE A 77 -1.58 10.65 3.92
N ALA A 78 -2.73 10.01 3.66
CA ALA A 78 -3.30 9.02 4.56
C ALA A 78 -2.39 7.80 4.73
N LEU A 79 -1.72 7.34 3.65
CA LEU A 79 -0.71 6.29 3.73
C LEU A 79 0.43 6.67 4.68
N LEU A 80 0.94 7.90 4.61
CA LEU A 80 1.98 8.38 5.53
C LEU A 80 1.53 8.38 6.99
N GLU A 81 0.29 8.77 7.26
CA GLU A 81 -0.26 8.79 8.62
C GLU A 81 -0.30 7.38 9.24
N ILE A 82 -0.66 6.36 8.46
CA ILE A 82 -0.73 4.97 8.93
C ILE A 82 0.60 4.23 8.83
N ASN A 83 1.51 4.69 7.98
CA ASN A 83 2.80 4.06 7.72
C ASN A 83 3.92 5.11 7.55
N PRO A 84 4.57 5.51 8.66
CA PRO A 84 5.66 6.47 8.64
C PRO A 84 6.86 6.07 7.76
N GLU A 85 7.05 4.77 7.46
CA GLU A 85 8.15 4.32 6.58
C GLU A 85 7.99 4.83 5.14
N THR A 86 6.77 5.21 4.74
CA THR A 86 6.45 5.72 3.40
C THR A 86 6.77 7.20 3.21
N ARG A 87 7.33 7.87 4.24
CA ARG A 87 7.59 9.31 4.25
C ARG A 87 8.26 9.81 2.97
N ASP A 88 9.40 9.26 2.60
CA ASP A 88 10.13 9.74 1.42
C ASP A 88 9.41 9.40 0.12
N PHE A 89 8.69 8.27 0.08
CA PHE A 89 7.83 7.91 -1.05
C PHE A 89 6.69 8.93 -1.25
N VAL A 90 6.03 9.35 -0.16
CA VAL A 90 4.94 10.32 -0.22
C VAL A 90 5.45 11.72 -0.54
N LEU A 91 6.52 12.17 0.12
CA LEU A 91 7.09 13.51 -0.07
C LEU A 91 7.63 13.74 -1.49
N ASN A 92 8.22 12.71 -2.09
CA ASN A 92 8.76 12.79 -3.45
C ASN A 92 7.70 12.54 -4.53
N TYR A 93 6.44 12.23 -4.21
CA TYR A 93 5.43 11.88 -5.21
C TYR A 93 5.29 12.91 -6.35
N PRO A 94 5.18 14.23 -6.11
CA PRO A 94 5.02 15.21 -7.20
C PRO A 94 6.26 15.39 -8.08
N THR A 95 7.43 15.01 -7.57
CA THR A 95 8.73 15.13 -8.24
C THR A 95 9.33 13.77 -8.59
N ARG A 96 8.54 12.71 -8.50
CA ARG A 96 8.96 11.34 -8.76
C ARG A 96 9.52 11.21 -10.18
N GLN A 97 10.53 10.38 -10.31
CA GLN A 97 11.12 10.02 -11.59
C GLN A 97 10.82 8.54 -11.84
N GLU A 98 10.75 8.17 -13.12
CA GLU A 98 10.72 6.77 -13.48
C GLU A 98 12.09 6.15 -13.20
N ILE A 99 12.09 5.08 -12.42
CA ILE A 99 13.29 4.32 -12.09
C ILE A 99 13.13 2.94 -12.73
N PRO A 100 14.08 2.51 -13.58
CA PRO A 100 14.06 1.15 -14.12
C PRO A 100 14.08 0.11 -13.00
N VAL A 101 13.35 -0.99 -13.19
CA VAL A 101 13.41 -2.13 -12.28
C VAL A 101 14.79 -2.77 -12.40
N ASP A 102 15.47 -2.93 -11.26
CA ASP A 102 16.74 -3.64 -11.16
C ASP A 102 16.68 -4.58 -9.93
N LEU A 103 16.63 -5.89 -10.19
CA LEU A 103 16.59 -6.89 -9.14
C LEU A 103 17.97 -7.46 -8.79
N SER A 104 19.05 -7.01 -9.45
CA SER A 104 20.39 -7.58 -9.30
C SER A 104 20.95 -7.47 -7.88
N GLY A 105 20.47 -6.51 -7.08
CA GLY A 105 20.81 -6.35 -5.67
C GLY A 105 20.09 -7.31 -4.71
N TYR A 106 19.11 -8.09 -5.17
CA TYR A 106 18.34 -9.00 -4.32
C TYR A 106 18.87 -10.43 -4.37
N SER A 107 19.36 -10.90 -3.22
CA SER A 107 19.72 -12.31 -3.02
C SER A 107 18.48 -13.21 -3.04
N ARG A 108 18.69 -14.47 -3.44
CA ARG A 108 17.70 -15.55 -3.40
C ARG A 108 18.02 -16.63 -2.37
N GLU A 109 18.98 -16.40 -1.48
CA GLU A 109 19.26 -17.33 -0.36
C GLU A 109 18.05 -17.48 0.57
N SER A 110 17.23 -16.43 0.65
CA SER A 110 15.89 -16.45 1.22
C SER A 110 14.94 -15.66 0.30
N VAL A 111 13.65 -15.69 0.61
CA VAL A 111 12.67 -14.86 -0.11
C VAL A 111 13.02 -13.38 0.12
N PRO A 112 13.34 -12.60 -0.92
CA PRO A 112 13.72 -11.20 -0.74
C PRO A 112 12.52 -10.36 -0.33
N LEU A 113 12.78 -9.30 0.44
CA LEU A 113 11.76 -8.32 0.80
C LEU A 113 11.64 -7.28 -0.31
N PHE A 114 10.53 -7.31 -1.04
CA PHE A 114 10.09 -6.21 -1.88
C PHE A 114 9.07 -5.37 -1.11
N LEU A 115 9.36 -4.09 -0.97
CA LEU A 115 8.41 -3.14 -0.41
C LEU A 115 7.54 -2.60 -1.52
N GLN A 116 6.22 -2.62 -1.34
CA GLN A 116 5.28 -2.17 -2.38
C GLN A 116 5.47 -0.69 -2.73
N TRP A 117 6.04 0.10 -1.82
CA TRP A 117 6.34 1.53 -1.99
C TRP A 117 7.77 1.82 -2.46
N ASP A 118 8.53 0.82 -2.91
CA ASP A 118 9.86 1.05 -3.51
C ASP A 118 9.73 1.92 -4.78
N PRO A 119 10.54 2.99 -4.95
CA PRO A 119 10.47 3.88 -6.11
C PRO A 119 10.58 3.22 -7.50
N MET A 120 11.17 2.03 -7.63
CA MET A 120 11.24 1.28 -8.90
C MET A 120 9.87 0.87 -9.47
N TRP A 121 8.84 0.78 -8.61
CA TRP A 121 7.50 0.33 -9.01
C TRP A 121 6.36 0.99 -8.25
N GLY A 122 6.61 1.49 -7.05
CA GLY A 122 5.58 1.91 -6.09
C GLY A 122 4.67 3.02 -6.60
N TYR A 123 5.16 3.85 -7.53
CA TYR A 123 4.36 4.92 -8.14
C TYR A 123 3.50 4.47 -9.32
N GLU A 124 3.69 3.24 -9.81
CA GLU A 124 2.93 2.72 -10.95
C GLU A 124 1.45 2.55 -10.59
N PRO A 125 0.53 2.83 -11.52
CA PRO A 125 -0.90 2.68 -11.27
C PRO A 125 -1.28 1.22 -10.98
N TYR A 126 -2.11 1.03 -9.96
CA TYR A 126 -2.74 -0.25 -9.69
C TYR A 126 -4.12 -0.03 -9.06
N GLY A 127 -5.17 -0.30 -9.85
CA GLY A 127 -6.55 -0.09 -9.42
C GLY A 127 -6.87 1.37 -9.08
N SER A 128 -7.34 1.62 -7.85
CA SER A 128 -7.73 2.95 -7.38
C SER A 128 -6.56 3.85 -6.96
N GLY A 129 -5.34 3.32 -6.89
CA GLY A 129 -4.16 4.06 -6.44
C GLY A 129 -2.91 3.62 -7.18
N CYS A 130 -1.76 3.68 -6.50
CA CYS A 130 -0.52 3.09 -6.99
C CYS A 130 -0.18 1.79 -6.25
N ILE A 131 0.84 1.07 -6.73
CA ILE A 131 1.36 -0.15 -6.09
C ILE A 131 1.72 0.11 -4.63
N GLY A 132 2.31 1.27 -4.32
CA GLY A 132 2.64 1.68 -2.96
C GLY A 132 1.46 1.71 -1.99
N GLN A 133 0.23 1.83 -2.49
CA GLN A 133 -0.99 1.89 -1.68
C GLN A 133 -1.78 0.58 -1.69
N THR A 134 -1.87 -0.09 -2.84
CA THR A 134 -2.84 -1.17 -3.07
C THR A 134 -2.20 -2.46 -3.59
N GLY A 135 -0.88 -2.48 -3.72
CA GLY A 135 -0.12 -3.52 -4.41
C GLY A 135 0.40 -4.66 -3.52
N CYS A 136 -0.12 -4.86 -2.31
CA CYS A 136 0.38 -5.90 -1.40
C CYS A 136 0.35 -7.31 -2.02
N GLY A 137 -0.76 -7.68 -2.68
CA GLY A 137 -0.90 -8.97 -3.38
C GLY A 137 0.15 -9.21 -4.49
N PRO A 138 0.25 -8.34 -5.50
CA PRO A 138 1.27 -8.43 -6.55
C PRO A 138 2.69 -8.44 -5.99
N THR A 139 2.95 -7.65 -4.95
CA THR A 139 4.27 -7.59 -4.32
C THR A 139 4.60 -8.91 -3.62
N CYS A 140 3.66 -9.52 -2.90
CA CYS A 140 3.83 -10.85 -2.31
C CYS A 140 4.07 -11.95 -3.36
N LEU A 141 3.30 -11.93 -4.45
CA LEU A 141 3.45 -12.89 -5.53
C LEU A 141 4.78 -12.71 -6.29
N ALA A 142 5.22 -11.46 -6.47
CA ALA A 142 6.54 -11.12 -7.01
C ALA A 142 7.68 -11.66 -6.12
N MET A 143 7.62 -11.42 -4.81
CA MET A 143 8.62 -11.95 -3.86
C MET A 143 8.75 -13.47 -3.95
N ALA A 144 7.61 -14.19 -3.89
CA ALA A 144 7.59 -15.64 -3.97
C ALA A 144 8.09 -16.17 -5.32
N GLY A 145 7.61 -15.58 -6.43
CA GLY A 145 7.97 -16.02 -7.77
C GLY A 145 9.44 -15.75 -8.12
N TYR A 146 9.98 -14.59 -7.74
CA TYR A 146 11.40 -14.27 -7.96
C TYR A 146 12.30 -15.18 -7.13
N TYR A 147 11.94 -15.46 -5.88
CA TYR A 147 12.65 -16.42 -5.05
C TYR A 147 12.70 -17.82 -5.68
N LEU A 148 11.57 -18.32 -6.19
CA LEU A 148 11.46 -19.67 -6.75
C LEU A 148 12.13 -19.81 -8.12
N THR A 149 12.02 -18.81 -8.99
CA THR A 149 12.42 -18.93 -10.40
C THR A 149 13.69 -18.14 -10.74
N GLY A 150 13.90 -16.98 -10.10
CA GLY A 150 14.92 -16.00 -10.48
C GLY A 150 14.60 -15.20 -11.72
N GLU A 151 13.39 -15.32 -12.25
CA GLU A 151 12.99 -14.58 -13.42
C GLU A 151 12.62 -13.15 -13.03
N GLU A 152 13.25 -12.14 -13.64
CA GLU A 152 13.04 -10.73 -13.32
C GLU A 152 11.61 -10.25 -13.56
N ARG A 153 10.82 -10.96 -14.38
CA ARG A 153 9.38 -10.69 -14.57
C ARG A 153 8.57 -10.79 -13.27
N PHE A 154 9.11 -11.45 -12.24
CA PHE A 154 8.54 -11.44 -10.89
C PHE A 154 8.99 -10.20 -10.10
N ASN A 155 8.80 -9.03 -10.69
CA ASN A 155 8.88 -7.75 -9.99
C ASN A 155 7.47 -7.20 -9.73
N PRO A 156 7.26 -6.35 -8.71
CA PRO A 156 5.93 -5.86 -8.39
C PRO A 156 5.25 -5.06 -9.51
N LYS A 157 6.00 -4.35 -10.36
CA LYS A 157 5.46 -3.59 -11.52
C LYS A 157 4.81 -4.53 -12.53
N ASP A 158 5.51 -5.57 -12.96
CA ASP A 158 5.01 -6.51 -13.97
C ASP A 158 3.88 -7.39 -13.42
N VAL A 159 3.99 -7.85 -12.17
CA VAL A 159 2.93 -8.66 -11.54
C VAL A 159 1.66 -7.83 -11.30
N ALA A 160 1.78 -6.54 -10.96
CA ALA A 160 0.64 -5.64 -10.83
C ALA A 160 -0.02 -5.38 -12.19
N ALA A 161 0.76 -5.18 -13.25
CA ALA A 161 0.25 -5.04 -14.60
C ALA A 161 -0.48 -6.32 -15.07
N PHE A 162 0.12 -7.49 -14.84
CA PHE A 162 -0.52 -8.79 -15.10
C PHE A 162 -1.84 -8.93 -14.33
N SER A 163 -1.85 -8.58 -13.04
CA SER A 163 -3.04 -8.63 -12.19
C SER A 163 -4.17 -7.77 -12.75
N ALA A 164 -3.87 -6.51 -13.10
CA ALA A 164 -4.84 -5.59 -13.67
C ALA A 164 -5.41 -6.08 -15.00
N GLN A 165 -4.55 -6.58 -15.90
CA GLN A 165 -4.95 -7.10 -17.22
C GLN A 165 -5.84 -8.35 -17.13
N ASN A 166 -5.68 -9.14 -16.07
CA ASN A 166 -6.44 -10.39 -15.88
C ASN A 166 -7.64 -10.24 -14.92
N GLY A 167 -7.97 -9.01 -14.48
CA GLY A 167 -9.13 -8.76 -13.63
C GLY A 167 -8.96 -9.20 -12.17
N TYR A 168 -7.72 -9.30 -11.69
CA TYR A 168 -7.41 -9.74 -10.32
C TYR A 168 -7.36 -8.59 -9.29
N TYR A 169 -7.71 -7.37 -9.70
CA TYR A 169 -7.90 -6.25 -8.79
C TYR A 169 -9.31 -6.27 -8.16
N ALA A 170 -9.37 -6.15 -6.84
CA ALA A 170 -10.59 -6.00 -6.06
C ALA A 170 -10.77 -4.54 -5.63
N SER A 171 -11.77 -3.86 -6.21
CA SER A 171 -12.02 -2.43 -5.96
C SER A 171 -12.14 -2.09 -4.48
N GLY A 172 -11.30 -1.18 -4.00
CA GLY A 172 -11.26 -0.73 -2.61
C GLY A 172 -10.53 -1.66 -1.62
N TYR A 173 -10.11 -2.86 -2.04
CA TYR A 173 -9.42 -3.85 -1.21
C TYR A 173 -8.05 -4.28 -1.75
N GLY A 174 -7.62 -3.71 -2.88
CA GLY A 174 -6.36 -4.09 -3.53
C GLY A 174 -6.54 -5.32 -4.40
N SER A 175 -6.04 -6.48 -3.97
CA SER A 175 -5.96 -7.67 -4.84
C SER A 175 -6.92 -8.77 -4.41
N SER A 176 -7.62 -9.35 -5.38
CA SER A 176 -8.47 -10.53 -5.17
C SER A 176 -7.63 -11.74 -4.80
N TRP A 177 -8.18 -12.65 -3.99
CA TRP A 177 -7.53 -13.92 -3.65
C TRP A 177 -7.19 -14.76 -4.89
N THR A 178 -7.99 -14.60 -5.95
CA THR A 178 -7.76 -15.25 -7.27
C THR A 178 -6.45 -14.82 -7.94
N LEU A 179 -5.87 -13.67 -7.56
CA LEU A 179 -4.51 -13.33 -7.99
C LEU A 179 -3.52 -14.40 -7.56
N ILE A 180 -3.63 -14.86 -6.31
CA ILE A 180 -2.71 -15.84 -5.75
C ILE A 180 -3.04 -17.22 -6.30
N SER A 181 -4.29 -17.67 -6.16
CA SER A 181 -4.70 -19.04 -6.51
C SER A 181 -4.64 -19.33 -8.02
N GLU A 182 -5.20 -18.46 -8.86
CA GLU A 182 -5.24 -18.65 -10.31
C GLU A 182 -4.10 -17.91 -11.02
N GLY A 183 -3.86 -16.66 -10.62
CA GLY A 183 -2.84 -15.81 -11.23
C GLY A 183 -1.43 -16.38 -11.04
N GLY A 184 -1.10 -16.91 -9.85
CA GLY A 184 0.15 -17.62 -9.60
C GLY A 184 0.34 -18.81 -10.54
N GLY A 185 -0.72 -19.61 -10.74
CA GLY A 185 -0.75 -20.71 -11.71
C GLY A 185 -0.50 -20.25 -13.15
N LYS A 186 -1.18 -19.18 -13.59
CA LYS A 186 -0.98 -18.58 -14.91
C LYS A 186 0.42 -18.01 -15.12
N LEU A 187 1.09 -17.59 -14.04
CA LEU A 187 2.48 -17.13 -14.06
C LEU A 187 3.50 -18.28 -14.00
N GLY A 188 3.05 -19.54 -14.00
CA GLY A 188 3.91 -20.73 -14.05
C GLY A 188 4.34 -21.27 -12.69
N LEU A 189 3.73 -20.82 -11.58
CA LEU A 189 3.97 -21.35 -10.25
C LEU A 189 2.97 -22.48 -9.93
N LYS A 190 3.37 -23.44 -9.11
CA LYS A 190 2.43 -24.35 -8.46
C LYS A 190 1.88 -23.66 -7.22
N VAL A 191 0.56 -23.55 -7.12
CA VAL A 191 -0.12 -22.92 -5.99
C VAL A 191 -1.04 -23.93 -5.33
N GLN A 192 -0.89 -24.11 -4.03
CA GLN A 192 -1.72 -24.99 -3.22
C GLN A 192 -2.32 -24.20 -2.05
N GLU A 193 -3.65 -24.17 -1.97
CA GLU A 193 -4.34 -23.66 -0.78
C GLU A 193 -4.16 -24.63 0.39
N LEU A 194 -3.82 -24.09 1.56
CA LEU A 194 -3.56 -24.87 2.77
C LEU A 194 -4.66 -24.63 3.81
N PRO A 195 -5.04 -25.64 4.60
CA PRO A 195 -5.88 -25.41 5.77
C PRO A 195 -5.10 -24.64 6.84
N LEU A 196 -5.81 -23.91 7.70
CA LEU A 196 -5.26 -23.21 8.87
C LEU A 196 -4.77 -24.21 9.92
N VAL A 197 -3.55 -24.72 9.69
CA VAL A 197 -2.89 -25.71 10.54
C VAL A 197 -1.41 -25.36 10.59
N LYS A 198 -0.91 -24.98 11.78
CA LYS A 198 0.51 -24.62 12.03
C LYS A 198 1.50 -25.55 11.33
N GLY A 199 1.32 -26.87 11.51
CA GLY A 199 2.21 -27.88 10.94
C GLY A 199 2.20 -28.00 9.41
N LYS A 200 1.20 -27.43 8.71
CA LYS A 200 1.22 -27.33 7.24
C LYS A 200 2.06 -26.14 6.79
N MET A 201 1.90 -25.00 7.47
CA MET A 201 2.66 -23.77 7.19
C MET A 201 4.15 -23.96 7.49
N THR A 202 4.51 -24.56 8.62
CA THR A 202 5.93 -24.81 8.97
C THR A 202 6.58 -25.76 7.97
N LYS A 203 5.92 -26.87 7.62
CA LYS A 203 6.44 -27.84 6.64
C LYS A 203 6.69 -27.22 5.26
N ALA A 204 5.81 -26.31 4.81
CA ALA A 204 5.98 -25.62 3.54
C ALA A 204 7.25 -24.73 3.57
N VAL A 205 7.38 -23.84 4.55
CA VAL A 205 8.55 -22.95 4.61
C VAL A 205 9.87 -23.68 4.90
N GLU A 206 9.83 -24.77 5.67
CA GLU A 206 10.99 -25.65 5.91
C GLU A 206 11.41 -26.42 4.64
N ALA A 207 10.48 -26.68 3.72
CA ALA A 207 10.76 -27.25 2.40
C ALA A 207 11.27 -26.21 1.39
N GLY A 208 11.43 -24.95 1.80
CA GLY A 208 11.81 -23.85 0.90
C GLY A 208 10.64 -23.37 0.03
N HIS A 209 9.39 -23.63 0.43
CA HIS A 209 8.21 -23.13 -0.27
C HIS A 209 7.67 -21.88 0.45
N PRO A 210 7.72 -20.69 -0.17
CA PRO A 210 7.10 -19.50 0.41
C PRO A 210 5.60 -19.69 0.59
N VAL A 211 5.07 -19.16 1.68
CA VAL A 211 3.62 -19.21 1.97
C VAL A 211 3.06 -17.80 1.95
N ILE A 212 2.12 -17.52 1.05
CA ILE A 212 1.39 -16.24 1.03
C ILE A 212 0.18 -16.36 1.95
N LEU A 213 0.01 -15.38 2.85
CA LEU A 213 -1.16 -15.25 3.70
C LEU A 213 -2.03 -14.09 3.23
N ALA A 214 -3.34 -14.32 3.14
CA ALA A 214 -4.31 -13.23 3.18
C ALA A 214 -4.71 -13.00 4.64
N LEU A 215 -4.59 -11.77 5.10
CA LEU A 215 -4.92 -11.34 6.46
C LEU A 215 -6.16 -10.45 6.46
N GLY A 216 -6.89 -10.51 7.57
CA GLY A 216 -7.89 -9.52 7.94
C GLY A 216 -7.31 -8.50 8.93
N GLN A 217 -8.20 -7.78 9.62
CA GLN A 217 -7.83 -6.80 10.63
C GLN A 217 -6.99 -7.42 11.76
N GLY A 218 -5.91 -6.74 12.14
CA GLY A 218 -5.00 -7.14 13.21
C GLY A 218 -3.73 -6.30 13.21
N ASP A 219 -2.59 -6.92 13.51
CA ASP A 219 -1.30 -6.23 13.69
C ASP A 219 -0.73 -5.65 12.39
N PHE A 220 -1.13 -6.19 11.25
CA PHE A 220 -0.60 -5.80 9.94
C PHE A 220 -1.44 -4.73 9.24
N THR A 221 -2.74 -4.68 9.54
CA THR A 221 -3.71 -3.87 8.81
C THR A 221 -4.99 -3.65 9.61
N SER A 222 -5.67 -2.55 9.36
CA SER A 222 -7.04 -2.32 9.85
C SER A 222 -8.12 -2.92 8.95
N SER A 223 -7.75 -3.51 7.81
CA SER A 223 -8.68 -4.04 6.80
C SER A 223 -8.23 -5.42 6.28
N GLY A 224 -7.76 -5.50 5.04
CA GLY A 224 -7.15 -6.70 4.44
C GLY A 224 -5.69 -6.44 4.06
N HIS A 225 -4.87 -7.49 4.05
CA HIS A 225 -3.46 -7.39 3.66
C HIS A 225 -2.89 -8.73 3.18
N TYR A 226 -1.79 -8.70 2.44
CA TYR A 226 -1.03 -9.89 2.09
C TYR A 226 0.38 -9.80 2.67
N ILE A 227 0.89 -10.93 3.16
CA ILE A 227 2.28 -11.10 3.61
C ILE A 227 2.83 -12.44 3.10
N VAL A 228 4.15 -12.62 3.19
CA VAL A 228 4.81 -13.88 2.85
C VAL A 228 5.51 -14.44 4.07
N LEU A 229 5.26 -15.71 4.41
CA LEU A 229 6.10 -16.46 5.32
C LEU A 229 7.30 -17.02 4.55
N THR A 230 8.49 -16.78 5.07
CA THR A 230 9.75 -17.03 4.37
C THR A 230 10.63 -18.06 5.06
N GLY A 231 10.27 -18.46 6.27
CA GLY A 231 11.02 -19.43 7.06
C GLY A 231 10.39 -19.69 8.42
N TRP A 232 10.90 -20.71 9.09
CA TRP A 232 10.56 -21.10 10.45
C TRP A 232 11.86 -21.32 11.23
N ASP A 233 11.97 -20.78 12.42
CA ASP A 233 13.21 -20.90 13.23
C ASP A 233 13.13 -21.98 14.33
N GLY A 234 11.98 -22.66 14.45
CA GLY A 234 11.68 -23.61 15.52
C GLY A 234 10.56 -23.15 16.44
N GLU A 235 10.36 -21.83 16.58
CA GLU A 235 9.38 -21.22 17.50
C GLU A 235 8.44 -20.23 16.79
N ALA A 236 8.95 -19.48 15.81
CA ALA A 236 8.24 -18.41 15.14
C ALA A 236 8.56 -18.35 13.63
N PHE A 237 7.66 -17.69 12.88
CA PHE A 237 7.80 -17.47 11.45
C PHE A 237 8.64 -16.23 11.15
N ARG A 238 9.46 -16.33 10.11
CA ARG A 238 9.99 -15.17 9.40
C ARG A 238 8.94 -14.68 8.41
N VAL A 239 8.71 -13.37 8.39
CA VAL A 239 7.66 -12.73 7.59
C VAL A 239 8.26 -11.63 6.73
N ASN A 240 7.91 -11.59 5.46
CA ASN A 240 8.06 -10.40 4.62
C ASN A 240 6.70 -9.73 4.48
N ASP A 241 6.57 -8.56 5.08
CA ASP A 241 5.44 -7.67 4.89
C ASP A 241 5.80 -6.61 3.83
N PRO A 242 5.10 -6.59 2.67
CA PRO A 242 5.40 -5.65 1.60
C PRO A 242 5.17 -4.19 2.00
N ASN A 243 4.49 -3.92 3.11
CA ASN A 243 4.19 -2.58 3.60
C ASN A 243 5.07 -2.16 4.80
N SER A 244 5.94 -3.00 5.35
CA SER A 244 6.76 -2.60 6.52
C SER A 244 8.06 -3.36 6.65
N ARG A 245 9.17 -2.62 6.75
CA ARG A 245 10.48 -3.18 7.13
C ARG A 245 10.44 -3.64 8.59
N VAL A 246 9.90 -2.80 9.48
CA VAL A 246 9.85 -3.09 10.93
C VAL A 246 9.10 -4.39 11.23
N ARG A 247 7.95 -4.63 10.58
CA ARG A 247 7.22 -5.90 10.75
C ARG A 247 7.95 -7.09 10.12
N SER A 248 8.78 -6.84 9.11
CA SER A 248 9.59 -7.88 8.45
C SER A 248 10.90 -8.21 9.20
N GLU A 249 11.37 -7.32 10.07
CA GLU A 249 12.61 -7.50 10.85
C GLU A 249 12.41 -8.38 12.10
N ARG A 250 11.17 -8.59 12.53
CA ARG A 250 10.84 -9.44 13.68
C ARG A 250 10.26 -10.78 13.28
N LEU A 251 10.31 -11.72 14.23
CA LEU A 251 9.63 -13.00 14.13
C LEU A 251 8.18 -12.89 14.64
N TRP A 252 7.32 -13.76 14.11
CA TRP A 252 5.90 -13.84 14.43
C TRP A 252 5.50 -15.24 14.87
N THR A 253 4.99 -15.38 16.08
CA THR A 253 4.43 -16.65 16.57
C THR A 253 3.23 -17.06 15.72
N TYR A 254 2.91 -18.35 15.72
CA TYR A 254 1.72 -18.84 15.03
C TYR A 254 0.46 -18.20 15.61
N GLU A 255 0.40 -18.02 16.92
CA GLU A 255 -0.75 -17.52 17.65
C GLU A 255 -1.02 -16.03 17.35
N GLU A 256 0.02 -15.22 17.15
CA GLU A 256 -0.11 -13.84 16.64
C GLU A 256 -0.70 -13.82 15.21
N LEU A 257 -0.31 -14.77 14.35
CA LEU A 257 -0.78 -14.82 12.96
C LEU A 257 -2.19 -15.42 12.83
N GLU A 258 -2.47 -16.51 13.55
CA GLU A 258 -3.66 -17.35 13.38
C GLU A 258 -4.97 -16.56 13.43
N SER A 259 -5.09 -15.67 14.42
CA SER A 259 -6.32 -14.90 14.65
C SER A 259 -6.69 -13.95 13.50
N GLN A 260 -5.72 -13.57 12.68
CA GLN A 260 -5.86 -12.63 11.58
C GLN A 260 -5.77 -13.29 10.19
N ILE A 261 -5.44 -14.59 10.09
CA ILE A 261 -5.40 -15.30 8.81
C ILE A 261 -6.82 -15.53 8.26
N ARG A 262 -6.98 -15.22 6.97
CA ARG A 262 -8.20 -15.46 6.19
C ARG A 262 -8.01 -16.51 5.11
N ASN A 263 -6.80 -16.63 4.56
CA ASN A 263 -6.45 -17.70 3.65
C ASN A 263 -4.92 -17.91 3.57
N ILE A 264 -4.48 -19.07 3.09
CA ILE A 264 -3.10 -19.55 3.07
C ILE A 264 -2.82 -20.24 1.73
N TRP A 265 -1.75 -19.83 1.05
CA TRP A 265 -1.28 -20.51 -0.15
C TRP A 265 0.21 -20.84 -0.05
N GLU A 266 0.55 -22.09 -0.31
CA GLU A 266 1.90 -22.56 -0.55
C GLU A 266 2.25 -22.41 -2.03
N LEU A 267 3.44 -21.88 -2.32
CA LEU A 267 3.94 -21.69 -3.68
C LEU A 267 5.22 -22.50 -3.91
N SER A 268 5.31 -23.16 -5.05
CA SER A 268 6.48 -23.94 -5.48
C SER A 268 6.64 -23.95 -7.00
N VAL A 269 7.67 -24.63 -7.52
CA VAL A 269 7.93 -24.83 -8.97
C VAL A 269 7.94 -26.30 -9.35
#